data_AF-A0A4Z2F2S5-F1
#
_entry.id   AF-A0A4Z2F2S5-F1
#
_cell.length_a   1.000
_cell.length_b   1.000
_cell.length_c   1.000
_cell.angle_alpha   90.00
_cell.angle_beta   90.00
_cell.angle_gamma   90.00
#
_symmetry.space_group_name_H-M   'P 1'
#
loop_
_entity.id
_entity.type
_entity.pdbx_description
1 polymer ?
#
loop_
_entity_poly.entity_id
_entity_poly.type
_entity_poly.pdbx_seq_one_letter_code
_entity_poly.pdbx_strand_id
1 'polypeptide(L)'
;MFHKWRIVRKADSCCCCLLLFVLQLADRHNLLRPETVESLFYMYRFTKDPKYRDWGWEILTSFNNYTKVPGGGYTSINNVRDPVNPGPRDKMESFFLGETLKYLYLLFSDDAPLLDLDKYVFNTEAHALPVWPAAPTP
;
A
#
# COMPACT_ATOMS: atom_id res chain seq x y z
N MET A 1 -10.85 24.01 -13.58
CA MET A 1 -9.47 23.48 -13.43
C MET A 1 -9.44 22.00 -13.04
N PHE A 2 -10.41 21.15 -13.42
CA PHE A 2 -10.38 19.70 -13.16
C PHE A 2 -11.18 18.94 -14.21
N HIS A 3 -10.69 18.88 -15.45
CA HIS A 3 -11.24 18.03 -16.51
C HIS A 3 -10.08 17.46 -17.34
N LYS A 4 -9.36 16.47 -16.79
CA LYS A 4 -8.53 15.54 -17.58
C LYS A 4 -8.02 14.37 -16.73
N TRP A 5 -8.84 13.33 -16.55
CA TRP A 5 -8.38 12.01 -16.09
C TRP A 5 -9.06 10.89 -16.91
N ARG A 6 -9.00 11.02 -18.24
CA ARG A 6 -9.46 9.98 -19.17
C ARG A 6 -8.49 9.85 -20.34
N ILE A 7 -7.33 9.25 -20.10
CA ILE A 7 -6.38 8.71 -21.10
C ILE A 7 -5.66 7.59 -20.30
N VAL A 8 -5.74 6.28 -20.58
CA VAL A 8 -5.23 5.57 -21.76
C VAL A 8 -5.96 4.22 -21.87
N ARG A 9 -6.83 4.06 -22.89
CA ARG A 9 -7.21 2.75 -23.44
C ARG A 9 -7.25 2.84 -24.96
N LYS A 10 -6.07 2.98 -25.58
CA LYS A 10 -5.79 2.57 -26.96
C LYS A 10 -4.29 2.79 -27.20
N ALA A 11 -3.53 1.72 -27.35
CA ALA A 11 -2.16 1.77 -27.80
C ALA A 11 -2.03 0.75 -28.94
N ASP A 12 -2.63 1.09 -30.08
CA ASP A 12 -2.31 0.48 -31.35
C ASP A 12 -1.29 1.43 -32.03
N SER A 13 -0.09 0.90 -32.26
CA SER A 13 0.85 1.34 -33.31
C SER A 13 1.29 2.81 -33.33
N CYS A 14 2.18 3.22 -32.42
CA CYS A 14 3.18 4.24 -32.78
C CYS A 14 4.38 4.17 -31.84
N CYS A 15 5.54 3.85 -32.43
CA CYS A 15 6.84 3.92 -31.81
C CYS A 15 7.09 5.36 -31.30
N CYS A 16 7.68 5.53 -30.12
CA CYS A 16 8.14 6.82 -29.57
C CYS A 16 7.11 7.69 -28.81
N CYS A 17 6.47 7.15 -27.78
CA CYS A 17 6.05 7.97 -26.63
C CYS A 17 5.91 7.11 -25.36
N LEU A 18 7.03 6.56 -24.89
CA LEU A 18 7.11 5.87 -23.61
C LEU A 18 7.37 6.93 -22.51
N LEU A 19 6.34 7.64 -22.06
CA LEU A 19 6.35 8.15 -20.69
C LEU A 19 6.03 6.98 -19.76
N LEU A 20 6.96 6.03 -19.72
CA LEU A 20 6.95 4.93 -18.77
C LEU A 20 7.48 5.50 -17.46
N PHE A 21 6.84 5.17 -16.35
CA PHE A 21 7.47 5.31 -15.03
C PHE A 21 8.82 4.57 -15.08
N VAL A 22 9.93 5.31 -15.16
CA VAL A 22 11.27 4.73 -15.39
C VAL A 22 11.84 4.28 -14.05
N LEU A 23 11.62 3.01 -13.66
CA LEU A 23 12.43 2.38 -12.63
C LEU A 23 13.82 2.10 -13.18
N GLN A 24 14.84 2.62 -12.49
CA GLN A 24 16.24 2.27 -12.74
C GLN A 24 16.47 0.80 -12.36
N LEU A 25 17.44 0.14 -12.99
CA LEU A 25 17.65 -1.30 -12.78
C LEU A 25 17.97 -1.66 -11.32
N ALA A 26 18.61 -0.75 -10.57
CA ALA A 26 18.96 -0.90 -9.16
C ALA A 26 17.75 -0.79 -8.21
N ASP A 27 16.70 -0.06 -8.62
CA ASP A 27 15.53 0.27 -7.79
C ASP A 27 14.31 -0.60 -8.08
N ARG A 28 14.52 -1.78 -8.68
CA ARG A 28 13.43 -2.72 -9.00
C ARG A 28 13.02 -3.59 -7.82
N HIS A 29 13.67 -3.43 -6.68
CA HIS A 29 13.41 -4.24 -5.50
C HIS A 29 12.14 -3.76 -4.79
N ASN A 30 11.43 -4.69 -4.15
CA ASN A 30 10.31 -4.39 -3.28
C ASN A 30 10.54 -5.08 -1.94
N LEU A 31 10.49 -4.27 -0.87
CA LEU A 31 10.76 -4.71 0.51
C LEU A 31 9.47 -4.90 1.32
N LEU A 32 8.32 -5.00 0.65
CA LEU A 32 6.99 -5.11 1.25
C LEU A 32 6.56 -3.87 2.06
N ARG A 33 7.03 -2.69 1.63
CA ARG A 33 6.87 -1.42 2.35
C ARG A 33 5.40 -0.95 2.44
N PRO A 34 5.02 -0.25 3.53
CA PRO A 34 3.62 0.03 3.84
C PRO A 34 3.07 1.34 3.27
N GLU A 35 3.89 2.27 2.78
CA GLU A 35 3.52 3.69 2.64
C GLU A 35 2.33 3.90 1.69
N THR A 36 2.21 3.03 0.67
CA THR A 36 1.07 3.06 -0.26
C THR A 36 -0.23 2.62 0.43
N VAL A 37 -0.22 1.51 1.16
CA VAL A 37 -1.44 0.99 1.83
C VAL A 37 -1.82 1.84 3.05
N GLU A 38 -0.85 2.46 3.71
CA GLU A 38 -1.06 3.49 4.72
C GLU A 38 -1.86 4.67 4.14
N SER A 39 -1.41 5.21 3.02
CA SER A 39 -2.09 6.32 2.36
C SER A 39 -3.50 5.94 1.91
N LEU A 40 -3.69 4.72 1.37
CA LEU A 40 -5.00 4.21 0.99
C LEU A 40 -5.94 4.11 2.19
N PHE A 41 -5.45 3.68 3.35
CA PHE A 41 -6.21 3.65 4.59
C PHE A 41 -6.74 5.04 4.98
N TYR A 42 -5.88 6.06 5.02
CA TYR A 42 -6.33 7.42 5.33
C TYR A 42 -7.30 7.96 4.29
N MET A 43 -7.01 7.78 3.00
CA MET A 43 -7.88 8.23 1.91
C MET A 43 -9.26 7.58 2.01
N TYR A 44 -9.33 6.28 2.28
CA TYR A 44 -10.60 5.59 2.52
C TYR A 44 -11.32 6.11 3.76
N ARG A 45 -10.61 6.34 4.87
CA ARG A 45 -11.22 6.83 6.11
C ARG A 45 -11.88 8.19 5.95
N PHE A 46 -11.24 9.12 5.24
CA PHE A 46 -11.78 10.47 5.02
C PHE A 46 -12.85 10.54 3.93
N THR A 47 -12.71 9.77 2.85
CA THR A 47 -13.61 9.90 1.68
C THR A 47 -14.70 8.83 1.61
N LYS A 48 -14.49 7.69 2.28
CA LYS A 48 -15.31 6.46 2.19
C LYS A 48 -15.51 5.92 0.77
N ASP A 49 -14.64 6.30 -0.17
CA ASP A 49 -14.72 5.85 -1.57
C ASP A 49 -14.21 4.41 -1.69
N PRO A 50 -15.03 3.44 -2.15
CA PRO A 50 -14.67 2.04 -2.20
C PRO A 50 -13.48 1.73 -3.11
N LYS A 51 -13.14 2.60 -4.07
CA LYS A 51 -12.00 2.36 -4.98
C LYS A 51 -10.67 2.13 -4.25
N TYR A 52 -10.51 2.74 -3.07
CA TYR A 52 -9.28 2.59 -2.28
C TYR A 52 -9.16 1.18 -1.69
N ARG A 53 -10.29 0.53 -1.38
CA ARG A 53 -10.32 -0.87 -0.98
C ARG A 53 -9.97 -1.78 -2.17
N ASP A 54 -10.52 -1.51 -3.35
CA ASP A 54 -10.20 -2.29 -4.56
C ASP A 54 -8.69 -2.24 -4.88
N TRP A 55 -8.07 -1.06 -4.82
CA TRP A 55 -6.63 -0.90 -5.00
C TRP A 55 -5.82 -1.60 -3.90
N GLY A 56 -6.27 -1.53 -2.64
CA GLY A 56 -5.64 -2.28 -1.55
C GLY A 56 -5.71 -3.79 -1.77
N TRP A 57 -6.81 -4.29 -2.34
CA TRP A 57 -7.01 -5.71 -2.63
C TRP A 57 -6.11 -6.19 -3.78
N GLU A 58 -5.95 -5.38 -4.83
CA GLU A 58 -5.00 -5.64 -5.91
C GLU A 58 -3.55 -5.74 -5.41
N ILE A 59 -3.16 -4.85 -4.48
CA ILE A 59 -1.84 -4.88 -3.84
C ILE A 59 -1.66 -6.16 -3.02
N LEU A 60 -2.62 -6.50 -2.14
CA LEU A 60 -2.56 -7.71 -1.32
C LEU A 60 -2.49 -8.99 -2.19
N THR A 61 -3.29 -9.05 -3.25
CA THR A 61 -3.27 -10.15 -4.21
C THR A 61 -1.89 -10.27 -4.87
N SER A 62 -1.26 -9.15 -5.22
CA SER A 62 0.09 -9.13 -5.78
C SER A 62 1.14 -9.64 -4.79
N PHE A 63 1.06 -9.25 -3.51
CA PHE A 63 1.93 -9.81 -2.48
C PHE A 63 1.77 -11.33 -2.36
N ASN A 64 0.52 -11.81 -2.33
CA ASN A 64 0.24 -13.25 -2.28
C ASN A 64 0.80 -14.03 -3.47
N ASN A 65 0.74 -13.46 -4.68
CA ASN A 65 1.19 -14.14 -5.89
C ASN A 65 2.71 -14.17 -6.03
N TYR A 66 3.41 -13.08 -5.68
CA TYR A 66 4.82 -12.92 -6.02
C TYR A 66 5.79 -13.05 -4.84
N THR A 67 5.30 -12.89 -3.60
CA THR A 67 6.17 -12.77 -2.41
C THR A 67 5.94 -13.85 -1.36
N LYS A 68 4.93 -14.71 -1.54
CA LYS A 68 4.59 -15.79 -0.61
C LYS A 68 5.56 -16.96 -0.72
N VAL A 69 6.04 -17.45 0.42
CA VAL A 69 6.95 -18.60 0.50
C VAL A 69 6.17 -19.88 0.84
N PRO A 70 6.39 -21.02 0.16
CA PRO A 70 5.64 -22.26 0.41
C PRO A 70 5.71 -22.77 1.86
N GLY A 71 6.85 -22.56 2.54
CA GLY A 71 7.06 -22.94 3.94
C GLY A 71 6.44 -22.00 4.98
N GLY A 72 5.77 -20.94 4.53
CA GLY A 72 5.21 -19.89 5.38
C GLY A 72 6.01 -18.60 5.34
N GLY A 73 5.30 -17.49 5.53
CA GLY A 73 5.88 -16.14 5.45
C GLY A 73 5.89 -15.53 4.05
N TYR A 74 6.42 -14.31 4.00
CA TYR A 74 6.59 -13.52 2.79
C TYR A 74 8.02 -13.02 2.71
N THR A 75 8.49 -12.73 1.51
CA THR A 75 9.88 -12.35 1.28
C THR A 75 9.99 -11.14 0.38
N SER A 76 10.97 -10.29 0.67
CA SER A 76 11.34 -9.18 -0.20
C SER A 76 11.84 -9.72 -1.55
N ILE A 77 11.59 -8.98 -2.63
CA ILE A 77 11.95 -9.37 -4.00
C ILE A 77 12.89 -8.35 -4.64
N ASN A 78 13.77 -8.81 -5.52
CA ASN A 78 14.76 -7.97 -6.20
C ASN A 78 14.22 -7.29 -7.46
N ASN A 79 13.18 -7.86 -8.08
CA ASN A 79 12.69 -7.37 -9.37
C ASN A 79 11.16 -7.47 -9.49
N VAL A 80 10.48 -6.34 -9.29
CA VAL A 80 9.02 -6.22 -9.50
C VAL A 80 8.60 -6.30 -10.98
N ARG A 81 9.53 -6.17 -11.92
CA ARG A 81 9.23 -6.18 -13.37
C ARG A 81 9.26 -7.58 -13.98
N ASP A 82 9.79 -8.57 -13.28
CA ASP A 82 9.88 -9.95 -13.76
C ASP A 82 8.95 -10.86 -12.94
N PRO A 83 7.75 -11.18 -13.46
CA PRO A 83 6.80 -12.02 -12.75
C PRO A 83 7.21 -13.50 -12.71
N VAL A 84 8.13 -13.94 -13.59
CA VAL A 84 8.60 -15.33 -13.66
C VAL A 84 9.73 -15.56 -12.66
N ASN A 85 10.64 -14.59 -12.54
CA ASN A 85 11.75 -14.64 -11.60
C ASN A 85 11.90 -13.33 -10.82
N PRO A 86 11.07 -13.12 -9.77
CA PRO A 86 11.12 -11.89 -8.96
C PRO A 86 12.39 -11.78 -8.09
N GLY A 87 13.15 -12.87 -7.93
CA GLY A 87 14.39 -12.93 -7.16
C GLY A 87 14.19 -12.68 -5.67
N PRO A 88 13.66 -13.66 -4.90
CA PRO A 88 13.51 -13.58 -3.44
C PRO A 88 14.82 -13.23 -2.72
N ARG A 89 14.74 -12.41 -1.67
CA ARG A 89 15.89 -11.99 -0.84
C ARG A 89 16.00 -12.71 0.51
N ASP A 90 15.12 -13.69 0.75
CA ASP A 90 15.02 -14.44 2.01
C ASP A 90 14.95 -13.56 3.27
N LYS A 91 14.17 -12.48 3.19
CA LYS A 91 13.98 -11.55 4.30
C LYS A 91 12.55 -11.04 4.36
N MET A 92 11.90 -11.28 5.50
CA MET A 92 10.62 -10.69 5.87
C MET A 92 10.89 -9.55 6.84
N GLU A 93 10.67 -8.32 6.41
CA GLU A 93 10.87 -7.15 7.27
C GLU A 93 9.76 -7.07 8.33
N SER A 94 10.10 -6.59 9.53
CA SER A 94 9.15 -6.50 10.66
C SER A 94 7.92 -5.66 10.33
N PHE A 95 8.12 -4.56 9.59
CA PHE A 95 7.06 -3.65 9.17
C PHE A 95 6.05 -4.28 8.21
N PHE A 96 6.35 -5.41 7.57
CA PHE A 96 5.34 -6.10 6.77
C PHE A 96 4.15 -6.54 7.63
N LEU A 97 4.43 -7.13 8.79
CA LEU A 97 3.39 -7.53 9.75
C LEU A 97 2.92 -6.34 10.59
N GLY A 98 3.86 -5.48 11.02
CA GLY A 98 3.58 -4.35 11.89
C GLY A 98 2.76 -3.25 11.21
N GLU A 99 2.95 -3.02 9.92
CA GLU A 99 2.41 -1.87 9.20
C GLU A 99 1.58 -2.31 8.00
N THR A 100 2.18 -3.01 7.02
CA THR A 100 1.53 -3.32 5.74
C THR A 100 0.24 -4.11 5.94
N LEU A 101 0.29 -5.21 6.70
CA LEU A 101 -0.90 -6.00 7.01
C LEU A 101 -1.86 -5.30 7.97
N LYS A 102 -1.35 -4.48 8.89
CA LYS A 102 -2.19 -3.70 9.82
C LYS A 102 -3.05 -2.69 9.06
N TYR A 103 -2.45 -1.91 8.16
CA TYR A 103 -3.19 -0.94 7.35
C TYR A 103 -4.16 -1.61 6.38
N LEU A 104 -3.78 -2.73 5.76
CA LEU A 104 -4.71 -3.51 4.93
C LEU A 104 -5.90 -4.03 5.73
N TYR A 105 -5.68 -4.52 6.96
CA TYR A 105 -6.76 -4.94 7.84
C TYR A 105 -7.71 -3.77 8.17
N LEU A 106 -7.16 -2.61 8.54
CA LEU A 106 -7.95 -1.43 8.87
C LEU A 106 -8.67 -0.81 7.66
N LEU A 107 -8.11 -0.96 6.46
CA LEU A 107 -8.72 -0.52 5.20
C LEU A 107 -9.98 -1.33 4.86
N PHE A 108 -9.94 -2.65 5.09
CA PHE A 108 -11.07 -3.55 4.84
C PHE A 108 -12.08 -3.64 5.98
N SER A 109 -11.73 -3.16 7.18
CA SER A 109 -12.66 -3.12 8.31
C SER A 109 -13.85 -2.20 8.01
N ASP A 110 -15.06 -2.73 8.23
CA ASP A 110 -16.32 -1.97 8.17
C ASP A 110 -16.61 -1.21 9.48
N ASP A 111 -15.89 -1.53 10.55
CA ASP A 111 -16.03 -0.90 11.86
C ASP A 111 -15.32 0.46 11.89
N ALA A 112 -16.06 1.52 11.53
CA ALA A 112 -15.60 2.90 11.70
C ALA A 112 -15.06 3.23 13.11
N PRO A 113 -15.63 2.70 14.22
CA PRO A 113 -15.10 2.96 15.57
C PRO A 113 -13.74 2.29 15.86
N LEU A 114 -13.34 1.31 15.07
CA LEU A 114 -12.05 0.64 15.24
C LEU A 114 -10.93 1.62 14.86
N LEU A 115 -10.11 2.00 15.84
CA LEU A 115 -9.02 3.00 15.72
C LEU A 115 -9.49 4.28 15.05
N ASP A 116 -10.44 4.93 15.72
CA ASP A 116 -10.96 6.25 15.34
C ASP A 116 -9.83 7.29 15.26
N LEU A 117 -9.75 8.00 14.13
CA LEU A 117 -8.68 8.96 13.83
C LEU A 117 -8.79 10.23 14.70
N ASP A 118 -9.95 10.48 15.31
CA ASP A 118 -10.12 11.58 16.27
C ASP A 118 -9.54 11.24 17.65
N LYS A 119 -9.35 9.94 17.95
CA LYS A 119 -8.90 9.45 19.26
C LYS A 119 -7.48 8.91 19.25
N TYR A 120 -6.98 8.47 18.10
CA TYR A 120 -5.67 7.84 17.97
C TYR A 120 -4.85 8.48 16.86
N VAL A 121 -3.55 8.63 17.12
CA VAL A 121 -2.53 8.99 16.13
C VAL A 121 -1.59 7.82 15.94
N PHE A 122 -1.30 7.48 14.68
CA PHE A 122 -0.30 6.46 14.36
C PHE A 122 1.09 7.08 14.36
N ASN A 123 2.05 6.43 15.00
CA ASN A 123 3.46 6.76 14.79
C ASN A 123 3.96 6.23 13.42
N THR A 124 5.23 6.48 13.10
CA THR A 124 5.85 6.06 11.84
C THR A 124 5.99 4.55 11.63
N GLU A 125 5.65 3.72 12.64
CA GLU A 125 5.64 2.25 12.56
C GLU A 125 4.22 1.69 12.81
N ALA A 126 3.21 2.49 12.46
CA ALA A 126 1.79 2.15 12.58
C ALA A 126 1.33 1.76 14.01
N HIS A 127 2.02 2.19 15.06
CA HIS A 127 1.56 2.03 16.44
C HIS A 127 0.61 3.16 16.82
N ALA A 128 -0.63 2.81 17.16
CA ALA A 128 -1.65 3.76 17.57
C ALA A 128 -1.41 4.24 19.01
N LEU A 129 -1.28 5.55 19.18
CA LEU A 129 -1.15 6.23 20.47
C LEU A 129 -2.40 7.09 20.70
N PRO A 130 -2.92 7.18 21.93
CA PRO A 130 -4.08 8.01 22.22
C PRO A 130 -3.74 9.50 22.06
N VAL A 131 -4.64 10.24 21.43
CA VAL A 131 -4.59 11.70 21.39
C VAL A 131 -4.85 12.22 22.81
N TRP A 132 -4.06 13.19 23.25
CA TRP A 132 -4.26 13.80 24.56
C TRP A 132 -5.58 14.59 24.58
N PRO A 133 -6.39 14.45 25.64
CA PRO A 133 -7.59 15.26 25.78
C PRO A 133 -7.20 16.73 25.81
N ALA A 134 -7.94 17.56 25.07
CA ALA A 134 -7.77 19.00 25.14
C ALA A 134 -7.95 19.46 26.60
N ALA A 135 -7.11 20.39 27.05
CA ALA A 135 -7.30 21.01 28.35
C ALA A 135 -8.72 21.63 28.41
N PRO A 136 -9.42 21.55 29.56
CA PRO A 136 -10.69 22.24 29.70
C PRO A 136 -10.48 23.73 29.35
N THR A 137 -11.24 24.25 28.39
CA THR A 137 -11.23 25.68 28.11
C THR A 137 -11.76 26.41 29.36
N PRO A 138 -11.04 27.40 29.91
CA PRO A 138 -11.48 28.14 31.08
C PRO A 138 -12.79 28.89 30.86
#